data_AF-A0A961G4N0-F1
#
_entry.id   AF-A0A961G4N0-F1
#
_cell.length_a   1.000
_cell.length_b   1.000
_cell.length_c   1.000
_cell.angle_alpha   90.00
_cell.angle_beta   90.00
_cell.angle_gamma   90.00
#
_symmetry.space_group_name_H-M   'P 1'
#
loop_
_entity.id
_entity.type
_entity.pdbx_description
1 polymer ?
#
loop_
_entity_poly.entity_id
_entity_poly.type
_entity_poly.pdbx_seq_one_letter_code
_entity_poly.pdbx_strand_id
1 'polypeptide(L)'
;MRTSALESTPRFHYGQLMESPYELLLGALEPTASLDAVRWLRGECTRLSRQFEENPFFFAFSGVSRHFDRTAEVTFSKGTAEVLQRLIPGLCLKHWDEFRTARTVLIGLLLTLDRPDRLRTLERLTSSADIREQIAIFGALPLLPNPEDLVELARDGLRTNILSVFDAIALRNPFPERHFTEEGWNQMVLKALFLGRPLHRVVGLDARANPALAEAVNYLAHERWSAGRKISPEAWRCCSGFVSDQIAHDLKRVAASPDRGDREAAALLAVGDTTGRLAPIREALPAECADVAKGSLTWDSLGALLATPV
;
A
#
# COMPACT_ATOMS: atom_id res chain seq x y z
N MET A 1 -28.89 -14.89 -34.19
CA MET A 1 -27.70 -14.36 -34.88
C MET A 1 -27.61 -12.87 -34.66
N ARG A 2 -26.93 -12.43 -33.60
CA ARG A 2 -26.42 -11.06 -33.45
C ARG A 2 -25.09 -11.17 -32.72
N THR A 3 -24.05 -11.25 -33.52
CA THR A 3 -22.64 -11.02 -33.20
C THR A 3 -22.51 -9.58 -32.70
N SER A 4 -21.88 -9.37 -31.54
CA SER A 4 -21.51 -8.03 -31.08
C SER A 4 -20.25 -8.11 -30.23
N ALA A 5 -19.14 -7.76 -30.87
CA ALA A 5 -17.93 -7.13 -30.36
C ALA A 5 -17.46 -7.52 -28.95
N LEU A 6 -16.53 -8.48 -28.90
CA LEU A 6 -15.47 -8.48 -27.90
C LEU A 6 -14.64 -7.20 -28.11
N GLU A 7 -14.88 -6.20 -27.27
CA GLU A 7 -14.05 -5.00 -27.19
C GLU A 7 -12.64 -5.43 -26.81
N SER A 8 -11.73 -5.20 -27.76
CA SER A 8 -10.29 -5.41 -27.62
C SER A 8 -9.75 -4.56 -26.47
N THR A 9 -9.40 -5.19 -25.37
CA THR A 9 -8.59 -4.61 -24.30
C THR A 9 -7.31 -4.03 -24.92
N PRO A 10 -6.90 -2.79 -24.59
CA PRO A 10 -5.67 -2.23 -25.15
C PRO A 10 -4.50 -3.13 -24.74
N ARG A 11 -3.81 -3.68 -25.73
CA ARG A 11 -2.51 -4.32 -25.54
C ARG A 11 -1.57 -3.25 -25.00
N PHE A 12 -1.14 -3.39 -23.74
CA PHE A 12 -0.02 -2.63 -23.20
C PHE A 12 1.25 -3.08 -23.94
N HIS A 13 1.47 -2.50 -25.11
CA HIS A 13 2.73 -2.59 -25.82
C HIS A 13 3.72 -1.65 -25.13
N TYR A 14 4.55 -2.18 -24.24
CA TYR A 14 5.76 -1.48 -23.75
C TYR A 14 6.80 -1.22 -24.86
N GLY A 15 6.46 -1.48 -26.14
CA GLY A 15 7.38 -1.48 -27.27
C GLY A 15 7.75 -0.12 -27.88
N GLN A 16 7.32 1.03 -27.34
CA GLN A 16 7.64 2.34 -27.95
C GLN A 16 7.80 3.54 -26.99
N LEU A 17 8.02 3.33 -25.68
CA LEU A 17 8.35 4.44 -24.77
C LEU A 17 9.76 4.22 -24.21
N MET A 18 10.65 5.20 -24.40
CA MET A 18 12.00 5.25 -23.81
C MET A 18 12.01 5.36 -22.26
N GLU A 19 10.93 4.98 -21.58
CA GLU A 19 10.77 5.15 -20.12
C GLU A 19 9.94 4.00 -19.54
N SER A 20 10.43 2.76 -19.65
CA SER A 20 9.85 1.65 -18.88
C SER A 20 10.04 1.93 -17.38
N PRO A 21 9.03 1.75 -16.50
CA PRO A 21 9.20 1.95 -15.07
C PRO A 21 10.33 1.06 -14.51
N TYR A 22 10.53 -0.12 -15.10
CA TYR A 22 11.63 -1.02 -14.71
C TYR A 22 13.01 -0.51 -15.14
N GLU A 23 13.12 0.19 -16.26
CA GLU A 23 14.39 0.85 -16.66
C GLU A 23 14.71 2.04 -15.74
N LEU A 24 13.69 2.78 -15.32
CA LEU A 24 13.84 3.86 -14.34
C LEU A 24 14.29 3.34 -12.96
N LEU A 25 13.70 2.23 -12.50
CA LEU A 25 14.11 1.55 -11.26
C LEU A 25 15.55 1.01 -11.36
N LEU A 26 15.91 0.43 -12.50
CA LEU A 26 17.27 -0.05 -12.75
C LEU A 26 18.28 1.09 -12.73
N GLY A 27 17.99 2.22 -13.40
CA GLY A 27 18.85 3.40 -13.38
C GLY A 27 18.99 4.02 -12.00
N ALA A 28 17.94 3.95 -11.17
CA ALA A 28 17.97 4.44 -9.80
C ALA A 28 18.91 3.64 -8.88
N LEU A 29 19.30 2.41 -9.24
CA LEU A 29 20.28 1.63 -8.48
C LEU A 29 21.72 2.10 -8.69
N GLU A 30 22.05 2.77 -9.80
CA GLU A 30 23.42 3.18 -10.13
C GLU A 30 24.11 4.08 -9.10
N PRO A 31 23.41 5.04 -8.45
CA PRO A 31 24.04 5.91 -7.46
C PRO A 31 24.35 5.24 -6.11
N THR A 32 23.66 4.14 -5.76
CA THR A 32 23.77 3.52 -4.42
C THR A 32 24.42 2.15 -4.46
N ALA A 33 24.13 1.34 -5.48
CA ALA A 33 24.60 -0.03 -5.60
C ALA A 33 26.00 -0.11 -6.22
N SER A 34 26.70 -1.22 -5.98
CA SER A 34 27.99 -1.46 -6.62
C SER A 34 27.86 -1.61 -8.14
N LEU A 35 28.87 -1.15 -8.88
CA LEU A 35 28.90 -1.24 -10.34
C LEU A 35 28.78 -2.69 -10.83
N ASP A 36 29.39 -3.64 -10.12
CA ASP A 36 29.33 -5.06 -10.47
C ASP A 36 27.93 -5.65 -10.24
N ALA A 37 27.21 -5.23 -9.19
CA ALA A 37 25.83 -5.63 -8.96
C ALA A 37 24.90 -5.12 -10.07
N VAL A 38 25.04 -3.84 -10.45
CA VAL A 38 24.25 -3.25 -11.55
C VAL A 38 24.57 -3.92 -12.89
N ARG A 39 25.85 -4.19 -13.18
CA ARG A 39 26.27 -4.93 -14.38
C ARG A 39 25.69 -6.34 -14.43
N TRP A 40 25.72 -7.05 -13.29
CA TRP A 40 25.10 -8.37 -13.18
C TRP A 40 23.61 -8.32 -13.48
N LEU A 41 22.86 -7.41 -12.85
CA LEU A 41 21.42 -7.26 -13.06
C LEU A 41 21.09 -6.91 -14.53
N ARG A 42 21.84 -5.97 -15.14
CA ARG A 42 21.72 -5.66 -16.58
C ARG A 42 21.98 -6.88 -17.46
N GLY A 43 22.96 -7.70 -17.10
CA GLY A 43 23.27 -8.96 -17.77
C GLY A 43 22.10 -9.95 -17.72
N GLU A 44 21.53 -10.17 -16.53
CA GLU A 44 20.36 -11.04 -16.36
C GLU A 44 19.15 -10.53 -17.14
N CYS A 45 18.85 -9.23 -17.07
CA CYS A 45 17.77 -8.62 -17.86
C CYS A 45 17.98 -8.80 -19.37
N THR A 46 19.21 -8.59 -19.86
CA THR A 46 19.53 -8.75 -21.28
C THR A 46 19.38 -10.20 -21.73
N ARG A 47 19.84 -11.15 -20.91
CA ARG A 47 19.78 -12.58 -21.21
C ARG A 47 18.33 -13.07 -21.23
N LEU A 48 17.57 -12.80 -20.17
CA LEU A 48 16.20 -13.29 -19.98
C LEU A 48 15.17 -12.59 -20.87
N SER A 49 15.41 -11.35 -21.29
CA SER A 49 14.53 -10.66 -22.25
C SER A 49 14.63 -11.22 -23.68
N ARG A 50 15.78 -11.78 -24.05
CA ARG A 50 15.97 -12.45 -25.37
C ARG A 50 15.33 -13.84 -25.39
N GLN A 51 15.52 -14.59 -24.32
CA GLN A 51 14.98 -15.93 -24.16
C GLN A 51 14.64 -16.14 -22.68
N PHE A 52 13.35 -16.06 -22.37
CA PHE A 52 12.90 -16.28 -21.01
C PHE A 52 12.98 -17.76 -20.66
N GLU A 53 13.63 -18.05 -19.54
CA GLU A 53 13.69 -19.39 -18.96
C GLU A 53 13.38 -19.28 -17.47
N GLU A 54 12.42 -20.07 -16.99
CA GLU A 54 11.87 -19.93 -15.65
C GLU A 54 12.89 -20.26 -14.54
N ASN A 55 13.61 -21.37 -14.64
CA ASN A 55 14.61 -21.73 -13.63
C ASN A 55 15.73 -20.69 -13.55
N PRO A 56 16.36 -20.24 -14.66
CA PRO A 56 17.29 -19.12 -14.62
C PRO A 56 16.71 -17.82 -14.06
N PHE A 57 15.43 -17.52 -14.34
CA PHE A 57 14.76 -16.37 -13.74
C PHE A 57 14.64 -16.51 -12.21
N PHE A 58 14.20 -17.65 -11.69
CA PHE A 58 14.12 -17.90 -10.24
C PHE A 58 15.51 -17.84 -9.59
N PHE A 59 16.55 -18.38 -10.23
CA PHE A 59 17.92 -18.26 -9.73
C PHE A 59 18.42 -16.82 -9.72
N ALA A 60 18.09 -16.01 -10.73
CA ALA A 60 18.42 -14.59 -10.73
C ALA A 60 17.69 -13.85 -9.60
N PHE A 61 16.39 -14.13 -9.42
CA PHE A 61 15.55 -13.49 -8.42
C PHE A 61 16.03 -13.73 -6.99
N SER A 62 16.37 -14.98 -6.65
CA SER A 62 17.00 -15.32 -5.37
C SER A 62 18.47 -14.87 -5.31
N GLY A 63 19.16 -14.87 -6.46
CA GLY A 63 20.55 -14.48 -6.64
C GLY A 63 20.84 -13.01 -6.33
N VAL A 64 19.83 -12.12 -6.40
CA VAL A 64 19.92 -10.71 -5.94
C VAL A 64 20.57 -10.62 -4.57
N SER A 65 20.33 -11.62 -3.72
CA SER A 65 20.87 -11.67 -2.36
C SER A 65 22.38 -11.73 -2.21
N ARG A 66 23.09 -12.04 -3.30
CA ARG A 66 24.54 -12.14 -3.38
C ARG A 66 25.19 -10.88 -3.96
N HIS A 67 24.39 -9.97 -4.52
CA HIS A 67 24.88 -8.84 -5.30
C HIS A 67 24.53 -7.48 -4.69
N PHE A 68 23.35 -7.33 -4.09
CA PHE A 68 22.88 -6.06 -3.56
C PHE A 68 22.94 -6.02 -2.03
N ASP A 69 22.77 -4.83 -1.42
CA ASP A 69 22.66 -4.69 0.04
C ASP A 69 21.20 -4.74 0.52
N ARG A 70 20.96 -5.42 1.66
CA ARG A 70 19.61 -5.70 2.20
C ARG A 70 18.92 -4.50 2.86
N THR A 71 19.65 -3.41 3.04
CA THR A 71 19.27 -2.29 3.90
C THR A 71 19.61 -0.94 3.29
N ALA A 72 20.53 -0.89 2.31
CA ALA A 72 20.83 0.32 1.57
C ALA A 72 19.58 0.81 0.84
N GLU A 73 19.12 2.01 1.22
CA GLU A 73 18.00 2.66 0.56
C GLU A 73 18.43 3.21 -0.81
N VAL A 74 17.56 3.05 -1.79
CA VAL A 74 17.74 3.59 -3.13
C VAL A 74 17.34 5.07 -3.14
N THR A 75 18.23 5.92 -3.64
CA THR A 75 17.94 7.35 -3.81
C THR A 75 17.39 7.61 -5.19
N PHE A 76 16.09 7.90 -5.27
CA PHE A 76 15.43 8.28 -6.53
C PHE A 76 15.63 9.77 -6.79
N SER A 77 16.17 10.11 -7.96
CA SER A 77 16.24 11.51 -8.40
C SER A 77 14.83 12.11 -8.48
N LYS A 78 14.70 13.43 -8.26
CA LYS A 78 13.41 14.12 -8.35
C LYS A 78 12.71 13.86 -9.69
N GLY A 79 13.46 13.92 -10.81
CA GLY A 79 12.91 13.66 -12.14
C GLY A 79 12.43 12.22 -12.31
N THR A 80 13.21 11.23 -11.86
CA THR A 80 12.81 9.81 -11.91
C THR A 80 11.55 9.56 -11.09
N ALA A 81 11.48 10.10 -9.88
CA ALA A 81 10.32 9.96 -9.01
C ALA A 81 9.06 10.61 -9.61
N GLU A 82 9.19 11.79 -10.24
CA GLU A 82 8.08 12.46 -10.94
C GLU A 82 7.58 11.67 -12.15
N VAL A 83 8.46 11.04 -12.93
CA VAL A 83 8.07 10.17 -14.04
C VAL A 83 7.34 8.94 -13.52
N LEU A 84 7.89 8.24 -12.52
CA LEU A 84 7.26 7.05 -11.93
C LEU A 84 5.89 7.37 -11.32
N GLN A 85 5.74 8.52 -10.66
CA GLN A 85 4.45 8.97 -10.13
C GLN A 85 3.42 9.26 -11.23
N ARG A 86 3.84 9.75 -12.41
CA ARG A 86 2.94 9.95 -13.55
C ARG A 86 2.51 8.63 -14.18
N LEU A 87 3.44 7.68 -14.31
CA LEU A 87 3.15 6.36 -14.86
C LEU A 87 2.26 5.54 -13.91
N ILE A 88 2.54 5.60 -12.61
CA ILE A 88 1.88 4.83 -11.57
C ILE A 88 1.53 5.78 -10.42
N PRO A 89 0.38 6.47 -10.50
CA PRO A 89 -0.01 7.40 -9.45
C PRO A 89 -0.05 6.72 -8.08
N GLY A 90 0.30 7.42 -7.02
CA GLY A 90 0.31 6.87 -5.66
C GLY A 90 1.41 5.85 -5.35
N LEU A 91 2.30 5.53 -6.30
CA LEU A 91 3.47 4.70 -6.03
C LEU A 91 4.42 5.44 -5.07
N CYS A 92 4.62 4.86 -3.89
CA CYS A 92 5.53 5.43 -2.91
C CYS A 92 6.83 4.61 -2.86
N LEU A 93 7.93 5.25 -3.25
CA LEU A 93 9.27 4.66 -3.32
C LEU A 93 10.11 4.92 -2.05
N LYS A 94 9.54 5.59 -1.04
CA LYS A 94 10.26 5.86 0.22
C LYS A 94 10.59 4.55 0.93
N HIS A 95 11.85 4.42 1.36
CA HIS A 95 12.42 3.23 2.02
C HIS A 95 12.47 1.97 1.13
N TRP A 96 12.47 2.14 -0.20
CA TRP A 96 12.83 1.02 -1.06
C TRP A 96 14.32 0.77 -0.94
N ASP A 97 14.67 -0.45 -0.55
CA ASP A 97 16.05 -0.92 -0.53
C ASP A 97 16.48 -1.44 -1.90
N GLU A 98 17.80 -1.65 -2.06
CA GLU A 98 18.37 -2.18 -3.30
C GLU A 98 17.81 -3.56 -3.65
N PHE A 99 17.59 -4.43 -2.66
CA PHE A 99 17.05 -5.78 -2.86
C PHE A 99 15.67 -5.75 -3.52
N ARG A 100 14.74 -5.00 -2.92
CA ARG A 100 13.37 -4.85 -3.39
C ARG A 100 13.39 -4.26 -4.78
N THR A 101 14.17 -3.20 -4.99
CA THR A 101 14.27 -2.51 -6.28
C THR A 101 14.80 -3.44 -7.38
N ALA A 102 15.91 -4.13 -7.15
CA ALA A 102 16.49 -5.08 -8.11
C ALA A 102 15.54 -6.24 -8.44
N ARG A 103 14.85 -6.80 -7.43
CA ARG A 103 13.83 -7.84 -7.64
C ARG A 103 12.62 -7.31 -8.41
N THR A 104 12.17 -6.08 -8.14
CA THR A 104 11.10 -5.46 -8.93
C THR A 104 11.51 -5.26 -10.38
N VAL A 105 12.78 -4.90 -10.66
CA VAL A 105 13.32 -4.86 -12.03
C VAL A 105 13.22 -6.24 -12.70
N LEU A 106 13.63 -7.31 -12.02
CA LEU A 106 13.50 -8.67 -12.55
C LEU A 106 12.04 -9.07 -12.79
N ILE A 107 11.10 -8.69 -11.91
CA ILE A 107 9.66 -8.93 -12.12
C ILE A 107 9.17 -8.32 -13.45
N GLY A 108 9.76 -7.21 -13.89
CA GLY A 108 9.48 -6.62 -15.20
C GLY A 108 9.76 -7.55 -16.39
N LEU A 109 10.64 -8.54 -16.24
CA LEU A 109 10.89 -9.55 -17.27
C LEU A 109 9.68 -10.46 -17.51
N LEU A 110 8.78 -10.61 -16.53
CA LEU A 110 7.56 -11.38 -16.73
C LEU A 110 6.64 -10.76 -17.79
N LEU A 111 6.86 -9.49 -18.15
CA LEU A 111 6.12 -8.82 -19.23
C LEU A 111 6.50 -9.30 -20.63
N THR A 112 7.60 -10.05 -20.78
CA THR A 112 7.96 -10.70 -22.04
C THR A 112 7.15 -11.97 -22.30
N LEU A 113 6.48 -12.48 -21.28
CA LEU A 113 5.61 -13.65 -21.36
C LEU A 113 4.18 -13.24 -21.76
N ASP A 114 3.45 -14.19 -22.34
CA ASP A 114 2.01 -14.03 -22.50
C ASP A 114 1.29 -14.06 -21.14
N ARG A 115 0.01 -13.67 -21.11
CA ARG A 115 -0.75 -13.56 -19.85
C ARG A 115 -0.80 -14.89 -19.08
N PRO A 116 -1.14 -16.05 -19.68
CA PRO A 116 -1.16 -17.32 -18.95
C PRO A 116 0.20 -17.74 -18.36
N ASP A 117 1.28 -17.64 -19.14
CA ASP A 117 2.60 -18.03 -18.65
C ASP A 117 3.12 -17.06 -17.58
N ARG A 118 2.86 -15.76 -17.73
CA ARG A 118 3.18 -14.75 -16.72
C ARG A 118 2.52 -15.05 -15.38
N LEU A 119 1.21 -15.32 -15.38
CA LEU A 119 0.47 -15.60 -14.15
C LEU A 119 0.98 -16.88 -13.49
N ARG A 120 1.15 -17.96 -14.27
CA ARG A 120 1.69 -19.23 -13.76
C ARG A 120 3.08 -19.05 -13.15
N THR A 121 3.97 -18.31 -13.80
CA THR A 121 5.32 -18.07 -13.28
C THR A 121 5.30 -17.17 -12.04
N LEU A 122 4.44 -16.14 -11.99
CA LEU A 122 4.26 -15.28 -10.81
C LEU A 122 3.71 -16.06 -9.61
N GLU A 123 2.72 -16.92 -9.81
CA GLU A 123 2.17 -17.80 -8.78
C GLU A 123 3.25 -18.71 -8.20
N ARG A 124 4.03 -19.38 -9.07
CA ARG A 124 5.13 -20.26 -8.65
C ARG A 124 6.23 -19.50 -7.91
N LEU A 125 6.61 -18.33 -8.42
CA LEU A 125 7.56 -17.45 -7.75
C LEU A 125 7.06 -17.11 -6.34
N THR A 126 5.80 -16.71 -6.22
CA THR A 126 5.22 -16.31 -4.93
C THR A 126 5.10 -17.49 -3.96
N SER A 127 4.71 -18.67 -4.43
CA SER A 127 4.51 -19.86 -3.59
C SER A 127 5.78 -20.37 -2.91
N SER A 128 6.95 -20.08 -3.48
CA SER A 128 8.26 -20.52 -2.99
C SER A 128 9.10 -19.38 -2.42
N ALA A 129 8.58 -18.15 -2.46
CA ALA A 129 9.29 -16.94 -2.09
C ALA A 129 9.56 -16.87 -0.58
N ASP A 130 10.80 -16.50 -0.22
CA ASP A 130 11.13 -16.07 1.13
C ASP A 130 10.42 -14.74 1.50
N ILE A 131 10.54 -14.30 2.75
CA ILE A 131 9.87 -13.07 3.23
C ILE A 131 10.28 -11.82 2.41
N ARG A 132 11.56 -11.68 2.06
CA ARG A 132 12.05 -10.51 1.30
C ARG A 132 11.65 -10.57 -0.16
N GLU A 133 11.57 -11.77 -0.71
CA GLU A 133 11.03 -12.05 -2.03
C GLU A 133 9.55 -11.70 -2.11
N GLN A 134 8.75 -12.11 -1.12
CA GLN A 134 7.34 -11.73 -1.00
C GLN A 134 7.16 -10.22 -0.91
N ILE A 135 7.96 -9.52 -0.09
CA ILE A 135 7.92 -8.05 0.00
C ILE A 135 8.16 -7.41 -1.37
N ALA A 136 9.11 -7.93 -2.16
CA ALA A 136 9.39 -7.41 -3.50
C ALA A 136 8.26 -7.71 -4.49
N ILE A 137 7.68 -8.91 -4.44
CA ILE A 137 6.55 -9.33 -5.28
C ILE A 137 5.32 -8.48 -5.00
N PHE A 138 4.89 -8.42 -3.74
CA PHE A 138 3.70 -7.67 -3.35
C PHE A 138 3.88 -6.16 -3.49
N GLY A 139 5.09 -5.68 -3.21
CA GLY A 139 5.46 -4.30 -3.44
C GLY A 139 5.47 -3.88 -4.92
N ALA A 140 5.56 -4.84 -5.84
CA ALA A 140 5.57 -4.62 -7.28
C ALA A 140 4.18 -4.71 -7.93
N LEU A 141 3.13 -5.08 -7.18
CA LEU A 141 1.76 -5.22 -7.72
C LEU A 141 1.29 -4.00 -8.51
N PRO A 142 1.51 -2.73 -8.09
CA PRO A 142 1.11 -1.56 -8.87
C PRO A 142 1.76 -1.44 -10.26
N LEU A 143 2.89 -2.13 -10.49
CA LEU A 143 3.64 -2.08 -11.73
C LEU A 143 3.21 -3.17 -12.73
N LEU A 144 2.54 -4.22 -12.26
CA LEU A 144 2.15 -5.36 -13.07
C LEU A 144 0.84 -5.08 -13.84
N PRO A 145 0.74 -5.52 -15.12
CA PRO A 145 -0.48 -5.40 -15.89
C PRO A 145 -1.53 -6.43 -15.45
N ASN A 146 -2.76 -6.26 -15.92
CA ASN A 146 -3.90 -7.12 -15.61
C ASN A 146 -4.15 -7.23 -14.09
N PRO A 147 -4.34 -6.09 -13.40
CA PRO A 147 -4.48 -6.07 -11.95
C PRO A 147 -5.66 -6.92 -11.44
N GLU A 148 -6.68 -7.16 -12.27
CA GLU A 148 -7.81 -8.04 -11.96
C GLU A 148 -7.38 -9.47 -11.62
N ASP A 149 -6.31 -9.98 -12.24
CA ASP A 149 -5.79 -11.33 -11.98
C ASP A 149 -4.97 -11.39 -10.69
N LEU A 150 -4.53 -10.25 -10.18
CA LEU A 150 -3.62 -10.15 -9.05
C LEU A 150 -4.34 -9.92 -7.72
N VAL A 151 -5.66 -9.69 -7.75
CA VAL A 151 -6.46 -9.41 -6.55
C VAL A 151 -6.41 -10.58 -5.58
N GLU A 152 -6.66 -11.80 -6.03
CA GLU A 152 -6.65 -12.97 -5.16
C GLU A 152 -5.25 -13.28 -4.61
N LEU A 153 -4.21 -13.11 -5.43
CA LEU A 153 -2.81 -13.22 -4.98
C LEU A 153 -2.51 -12.23 -3.83
N ALA A 154 -2.94 -10.97 -3.98
CA ALA A 154 -2.77 -9.95 -2.93
C ALA A 154 -3.59 -10.27 -1.68
N ARG A 155 -4.83 -10.77 -1.83
CA ARG A 155 -5.68 -11.18 -0.71
C ARG A 155 -5.07 -12.34 0.07
N ASP A 156 -4.51 -13.32 -0.63
CA ASP A 156 -3.81 -14.45 0.00
C ASP A 156 -2.56 -13.98 0.76
N GLY A 157 -1.79 -13.06 0.17
CA GLY A 157 -0.68 -12.40 0.86
C GLY A 157 -1.10 -11.72 2.16
N LEU A 158 -2.27 -11.08 2.18
CA LEU A 158 -2.83 -10.44 3.38
C LEU A 158 -3.29 -11.44 4.45
N ARG A 159 -3.38 -12.75 4.18
CA ARG A 159 -3.76 -13.75 5.20
C ARG A 159 -2.63 -14.05 6.18
N THR A 160 -1.38 -13.75 5.82
CA THR A 160 -0.21 -13.93 6.69
C THR A 160 -0.24 -13.06 7.96
N ASN A 161 0.47 -13.48 9.01
CA ASN A 161 0.75 -12.65 10.19
C ASN A 161 2.16 -12.02 10.14
N ILE A 162 2.89 -12.22 9.04
CA ILE A 162 4.20 -11.60 8.82
C ILE A 162 3.98 -10.12 8.47
N LEU A 163 4.26 -9.24 9.43
CA LEU A 163 3.95 -7.81 9.32
C LEU A 163 4.55 -7.16 8.08
N SER A 164 5.80 -7.48 7.73
CA SER A 164 6.47 -6.89 6.57
C SER A 164 5.84 -7.27 5.23
N VAL A 165 5.31 -8.49 5.12
CA VAL A 165 4.58 -8.94 3.92
C VAL A 165 3.22 -8.25 3.86
N PHE A 166 2.50 -8.17 4.98
CA PHE A 166 1.25 -7.43 5.07
C PHE A 166 1.45 -5.96 4.66
N ASP A 167 2.50 -5.31 5.18
CA ASP A 167 2.81 -3.92 4.90
C ASP A 167 3.14 -3.67 3.43
N ALA A 168 3.84 -4.59 2.78
CA ALA A 168 4.15 -4.49 1.35
C ALA A 168 2.89 -4.41 0.48
N ILE A 169 1.76 -4.94 0.96
CA ILE A 169 0.47 -4.91 0.28
C ILE A 169 -0.38 -3.72 0.75
N ALA A 170 -0.49 -3.51 2.06
CA ALA A 170 -1.47 -2.59 2.64
C ALA A 170 -0.95 -1.15 2.78
N LEU A 171 0.34 -0.95 2.98
CA LEU A 171 0.93 0.35 3.27
C LEU A 171 1.72 0.86 2.07
N ARG A 172 1.55 2.15 1.75
CA ARG A 172 2.29 2.86 0.69
C ARG A 172 2.18 2.16 -0.68
N ASN A 173 1.10 1.41 -0.87
CA ASN A 173 0.82 0.63 -2.05
C ASN A 173 -0.57 1.03 -2.56
N PRO A 174 -0.68 1.60 -3.78
CA PRO A 174 -1.96 2.01 -4.35
C PRO A 174 -2.81 0.84 -4.88
N PHE A 175 -2.28 -0.39 -4.90
CA PHE A 175 -2.98 -1.53 -5.51
C PHE A 175 -4.32 -1.86 -4.81
N PRO A 176 -4.40 -1.99 -3.47
CA PRO A 176 -5.67 -2.32 -2.82
C PRO A 176 -6.76 -1.26 -3.05
N GLU A 177 -6.40 0.03 -3.02
CA GLU A 177 -7.30 1.17 -3.21
C GLU A 177 -8.01 1.14 -4.57
N ARG A 178 -7.33 0.67 -5.60
CA ARG A 178 -7.87 0.64 -6.97
C ARG A 178 -8.64 -0.62 -7.28
N HIS A 179 -8.24 -1.74 -6.70
CA HIS A 179 -8.61 -3.05 -7.24
C HIS A 179 -9.38 -3.93 -6.25
N PHE A 180 -9.28 -3.69 -4.95
CA PHE A 180 -10.08 -4.47 -4.01
C PHE A 180 -11.54 -4.06 -4.07
N THR A 181 -12.42 -5.05 -3.90
CA THR A 181 -13.83 -4.83 -3.57
C THR A 181 -13.94 -4.11 -2.22
N GLU A 182 -15.11 -3.51 -1.96
CA GLU A 182 -15.38 -2.88 -0.66
C GLU A 182 -15.18 -3.86 0.51
N GLU A 183 -15.64 -5.10 0.37
CA GLU A 183 -15.43 -6.15 1.38
C GLU A 183 -13.94 -6.43 1.61
N GLY A 184 -13.17 -6.68 0.53
CA GLY A 184 -11.73 -6.96 0.63
C GLY A 184 -10.95 -5.79 1.23
N TRP A 185 -11.34 -4.56 0.89
CA TRP A 185 -10.81 -3.34 1.47
C TRP A 185 -11.08 -3.26 2.97
N ASN A 186 -12.33 -3.43 3.38
CA ASN A 186 -12.74 -3.32 4.78
C ASN A 186 -12.00 -4.36 5.63
N GLN A 187 -11.90 -5.61 5.15
CA GLN A 187 -11.15 -6.66 5.82
C GLN A 187 -9.66 -6.33 5.96
N MET A 188 -9.03 -5.75 4.93
CA MET A 188 -7.63 -5.32 4.99
C MET A 188 -7.45 -4.21 6.04
N VAL A 189 -8.30 -3.19 6.06
CA VAL A 189 -8.21 -2.07 7.01
C VAL A 189 -8.44 -2.54 8.46
N LEU A 190 -9.44 -3.39 8.69
CA LEU A 190 -9.69 -3.98 10.02
C LEU A 190 -8.50 -4.85 10.47
N LYS A 191 -7.91 -5.62 9.55
CA LYS A 191 -6.69 -6.38 9.86
C LYS A 191 -5.50 -5.47 10.16
N ALA A 192 -5.33 -4.36 9.44
CA ALA A 192 -4.29 -3.37 9.74
C ALA A 192 -4.45 -2.82 11.17
N LEU A 193 -5.68 -2.49 11.59
CA LEU A 193 -5.98 -2.08 12.97
C LEU A 193 -5.67 -3.19 13.98
N PHE A 194 -6.03 -4.43 13.67
CA PHE A 194 -5.75 -5.58 14.54
C PHE A 194 -4.23 -5.78 14.73
N LEU A 195 -3.45 -5.66 13.66
CA LEU A 195 -2.00 -5.77 13.64
C LEU A 195 -1.26 -4.51 14.14
N GLY A 196 -1.99 -3.44 14.49
CA GLY A 196 -1.41 -2.17 14.94
C GLY A 196 -0.58 -1.48 13.86
N ARG A 197 -1.01 -1.55 12.59
CA ARG A 197 -0.32 -0.90 11.46
C ARG A 197 -0.76 0.57 11.31
N PRO A 198 0.14 1.46 10.89
CA PRO A 198 -0.14 2.89 10.76
C PRO A 198 -1.09 3.17 9.59
N LEU A 199 -2.35 3.49 9.88
CA LEU A 199 -3.39 3.65 8.86
C LEU A 199 -3.15 4.86 7.95
N HIS A 200 -2.48 5.92 8.41
CA HIS A 200 -2.08 7.05 7.56
C HIS A 200 -1.16 6.65 6.39
N ARG A 201 -0.56 5.46 6.43
CA ARG A 201 0.23 4.93 5.32
C ARG A 201 -0.60 4.13 4.32
N VAL A 202 -1.88 3.84 4.61
CA VAL A 202 -2.79 3.17 3.67
C VAL A 202 -3.23 4.19 2.62
N VAL A 203 -2.89 3.92 1.36
CA VAL A 203 -3.17 4.84 0.24
C VAL A 203 -4.68 4.90 -0.01
N GLY A 204 -5.24 6.11 -0.02
CA GLY A 204 -6.66 6.37 -0.32
C GLY A 204 -7.66 5.94 0.75
N LEU A 205 -7.22 5.85 2.01
CA LEU A 205 -8.09 5.55 3.15
C LEU A 205 -9.35 6.43 3.21
N ASP A 206 -9.19 7.75 3.05
CA ASP A 206 -10.31 8.69 3.10
C ASP A 206 -11.26 8.54 1.91
N ALA A 207 -10.71 8.34 0.71
CA ALA A 207 -11.50 8.22 -0.53
C ALA A 207 -12.35 6.94 -0.56
N ARG A 208 -11.93 5.92 0.17
CA ARG A 208 -12.59 4.61 0.27
C ARG A 208 -13.28 4.39 1.61
N ALA A 209 -13.43 5.43 2.41
CA ALA A 209 -14.30 5.39 3.58
C ALA A 209 -15.72 5.01 3.12
N ASN A 210 -16.41 4.19 3.91
CA ASN A 210 -17.72 3.67 3.58
C ASN A 210 -18.48 3.31 4.87
N PRO A 211 -19.83 3.23 4.84
CA PRO A 211 -20.62 3.02 6.05
C PRO A 211 -20.34 1.65 6.69
N ALA A 212 -20.10 0.60 5.90
CA ALA A 212 -19.80 -0.73 6.45
C ALA A 212 -18.48 -0.73 7.23
N LEU A 213 -17.46 -0.01 6.76
CA LEU A 213 -16.18 0.14 7.46
C LEU A 213 -16.34 0.96 8.75
N ALA A 214 -17.10 2.06 8.69
CA ALA A 214 -17.36 2.91 9.86
C ALA A 214 -18.04 2.12 10.99
N GLU A 215 -19.08 1.35 10.65
CA GLU A 215 -19.79 0.48 11.61
C GLU A 215 -18.89 -0.65 12.12
N ALA A 216 -18.08 -1.27 11.26
CA ALA A 216 -17.14 -2.30 11.69
C ALA A 216 -16.06 -1.78 12.65
N VAL A 217 -15.57 -0.55 12.45
CA VAL A 217 -14.67 0.12 13.38
C VAL A 217 -15.35 0.43 14.70
N ASN A 218 -16.60 0.89 14.69
CA ASN A 218 -17.38 1.13 15.90
C ASN A 218 -17.57 -0.17 16.71
N TYR A 219 -17.94 -1.27 16.04
CA TYR A 219 -18.02 -2.60 16.66
C TYR A 219 -16.68 -3.02 17.29
N LEU A 220 -15.57 -2.87 16.54
CA LEU A 220 -14.24 -3.16 17.04
C LEU A 220 -13.89 -2.31 18.28
N ALA A 221 -14.28 -1.04 18.32
CA ALA A 221 -14.06 -0.17 19.47
C ALA A 221 -14.78 -0.71 20.71
N HIS A 222 -16.05 -1.11 20.60
CA HIS A 222 -16.79 -1.75 21.69
C HIS A 222 -16.15 -3.07 22.15
N GLU A 223 -15.71 -3.92 21.22
CA GLU A 223 -15.00 -5.16 21.55
C GLU A 223 -13.70 -4.89 22.33
N ARG A 224 -12.95 -3.86 21.94
CA ARG A 224 -11.72 -3.46 22.66
C ARG A 224 -12.05 -2.91 24.05
N TRP A 225 -13.04 -2.02 24.15
CA TRP A 225 -13.42 -1.39 25.42
C TRP A 225 -13.98 -2.39 26.44
N SER A 226 -14.79 -3.37 26.01
CA SER A 226 -15.31 -4.41 26.90
C SER A 226 -14.19 -5.30 27.46
N ALA A 227 -13.09 -5.45 26.72
CA ALA A 227 -11.87 -6.12 27.15
C ALA A 227 -10.88 -5.21 27.90
N GLY A 228 -11.24 -3.96 28.21
CA GLY A 228 -10.34 -2.99 28.87
C GLY A 228 -9.14 -2.56 28.01
N ARG A 229 -9.18 -2.81 26.69
CA ARG A 229 -8.13 -2.47 25.74
C ARG A 229 -8.45 -1.15 25.03
N LYS A 230 -7.40 -0.45 24.59
CA LYS A 230 -7.52 0.72 23.71
C LYS A 230 -7.65 0.28 22.24
N ILE A 231 -8.24 1.16 21.43
CA ILE A 231 -8.21 1.12 19.97
C ILE A 231 -7.28 2.25 19.49
N SER A 232 -6.64 2.10 18.33
CA SER A 232 -5.84 3.19 17.76
C SER A 232 -6.73 4.40 17.46
N PRO A 233 -6.31 5.64 17.82
CA PRO A 233 -7.04 6.84 17.41
C PRO A 233 -7.25 6.95 15.90
N GLU A 234 -6.31 6.43 15.09
CA GLU A 234 -6.47 6.41 13.63
C GLU A 234 -7.69 5.59 13.16
N ALA A 235 -8.22 4.66 13.98
CA ALA A 235 -9.38 3.86 13.60
C ALA A 235 -10.58 4.75 13.24
N TRP A 236 -10.78 5.82 14.02
CA TRP A 236 -11.89 6.77 13.82
C TRP A 236 -11.83 7.50 12.49
N ARG A 237 -10.65 7.56 11.82
CA ARG A 237 -10.53 8.10 10.44
C ARG A 237 -11.50 7.43 9.48
N CYS A 238 -11.76 6.13 9.68
CA CYS A 238 -12.66 5.34 8.84
C CYS A 238 -14.13 5.77 8.93
N CYS A 239 -14.50 6.54 9.95
CA CYS A 239 -15.85 7.07 10.14
C CYS A 239 -16.09 8.40 9.42
N SER A 240 -15.06 8.97 8.78
CA SER A 240 -15.17 10.25 8.07
C SER A 240 -16.28 10.19 7.00
N GLY A 241 -17.25 11.10 7.07
CA GLY A 241 -18.42 11.14 6.18
C GLY A 241 -19.53 10.13 6.50
N PHE A 242 -19.30 9.18 7.41
CA PHE A 242 -20.24 8.08 7.74
C PHE A 242 -20.49 7.98 9.25
N VAL A 243 -20.74 9.12 9.90
CA VAL A 243 -21.00 9.19 11.34
C VAL A 243 -22.49 8.95 11.61
N SER A 244 -22.83 7.74 12.05
CA SER A 244 -24.17 7.40 12.57
C SER A 244 -24.40 7.98 13.97
N ASP A 245 -25.64 7.95 14.47
CA ASP A 245 -25.96 8.47 15.81
C ASP A 245 -25.24 7.70 16.92
N GLN A 246 -25.05 6.39 16.73
CA GLN A 246 -24.27 5.55 17.63
C GLN A 246 -22.79 5.95 17.62
N ILE A 247 -22.19 6.09 16.43
CA ILE A 247 -20.81 6.58 16.29
C ILE A 247 -20.65 7.96 16.93
N ALA A 248 -21.59 8.88 16.71
CA ALA A 248 -21.57 10.21 17.32
C ALA A 248 -21.64 10.15 18.85
N HIS A 249 -22.43 9.23 19.42
CA HIS A 249 -22.48 8.98 20.85
C HIS A 249 -21.12 8.50 21.38
N ASP A 250 -20.53 7.50 20.73
CA ASP A 250 -19.24 6.93 21.14
C ASP A 250 -18.08 7.92 20.99
N LEU A 251 -18.12 8.79 19.98
CA LEU A 251 -17.13 9.86 19.81
C LEU A 251 -17.14 10.87 20.95
N LYS A 252 -18.24 11.05 21.70
CA LYS A 252 -18.24 11.87 22.93
C LYS A 252 -17.37 11.25 24.00
N ARG A 253 -17.39 9.92 24.13
CA ARG A 253 -16.49 9.18 25.03
C ARG A 253 -15.04 9.34 24.59
N VAL A 254 -14.77 9.26 23.29
CA VAL A 254 -13.42 9.46 22.72
C VAL A 254 -12.92 10.89 22.98
N ALA A 255 -13.77 11.90 22.76
CA ALA A 255 -13.46 13.30 23.04
C ALA A 255 -13.19 13.60 24.52
N ALA A 256 -13.83 12.87 25.43
CA ALA A 256 -13.61 12.98 26.87
C ALA A 256 -12.40 12.15 27.38
N SER A 257 -11.71 11.43 26.50
CA SER A 257 -10.56 10.59 26.88
C SER A 257 -9.41 11.43 27.45
N PRO A 258 -8.70 10.93 28.48
CA PRO A 258 -7.46 11.57 28.93
C PRO A 258 -6.34 11.46 27.88
N ASP A 259 -6.45 10.52 26.94
CA ASP A 259 -5.49 10.32 25.87
C ASP A 259 -5.56 11.45 24.84
N ARG A 260 -4.40 12.06 24.54
CA ARG A 260 -4.32 13.16 23.58
C ARG A 260 -4.70 12.71 22.16
N GLY A 261 -4.27 11.51 21.74
CA GLY A 261 -4.53 11.02 20.39
C GLY A 261 -6.02 10.79 20.14
N ASP A 262 -6.74 10.27 21.15
CA ASP A 262 -8.20 10.12 21.09
C ASP A 262 -8.91 11.46 20.88
N ARG A 263 -8.56 12.50 21.67
CA ARG A 263 -9.14 13.84 21.51
C ARG A 263 -8.83 14.45 20.15
N GLU A 264 -7.60 14.30 19.67
CA GLU A 264 -7.18 14.75 18.34
C GLU A 264 -7.96 14.05 17.22
N ALA A 265 -8.19 12.74 17.31
CA ALA A 265 -9.02 11.99 16.36
C ALA A 265 -10.49 12.46 16.38
N ALA A 266 -11.06 12.69 17.57
CA ALA A 266 -12.41 13.22 17.70
C ALA A 266 -12.54 14.62 17.10
N ALA A 267 -11.56 15.50 17.32
CA ALA A 267 -11.53 16.84 16.74
C ALA A 267 -11.41 16.81 15.20
N LEU A 268 -10.58 15.92 14.64
CA LEU A 268 -10.45 15.75 13.19
C LEU A 268 -11.79 15.37 12.54
N LEU A 269 -12.53 14.43 13.12
CA LEU A 269 -13.89 14.10 12.64
C LEU A 269 -14.87 15.25 12.85
N ALA A 270 -14.83 15.91 13.99
CA ALA A 270 -15.77 16.96 14.33
C ALA A 270 -15.63 18.19 13.41
N VAL A 271 -14.41 18.55 13.02
CA VAL A 271 -14.15 19.63 12.05
C VAL A 271 -14.60 19.24 10.64
N GLY A 272 -14.41 17.98 10.24
CA GLY A 272 -14.87 17.47 8.95
C GLY A 272 -16.38 17.18 8.85
N ASP A 273 -17.10 17.20 9.97
CA ASP A 273 -18.54 16.90 10.00
C ASP A 273 -19.38 18.03 9.40
N THR A 274 -20.05 17.72 8.30
CA THR A 274 -20.98 18.62 7.61
C THR A 274 -22.43 18.45 8.08
N THR A 275 -22.71 17.42 8.88
CA THR A 275 -24.08 17.09 9.33
C THR A 275 -24.49 17.81 10.62
N GLY A 276 -23.52 18.33 11.37
CA GLY A 276 -23.74 19.02 12.65
C GLY A 276 -23.85 18.08 13.85
N ARG A 277 -23.86 16.75 13.64
CA ARG A 277 -23.94 15.74 14.73
C ARG A 277 -22.80 15.86 15.73
N LEU A 278 -21.63 16.31 15.29
CA LEU A 278 -20.44 16.44 16.13
C LEU A 278 -20.21 17.88 16.65
N ALA A 279 -21.21 18.78 16.55
CA ALA A 279 -21.12 20.12 17.12
C ALA A 279 -20.74 20.13 18.62
N PRO A 280 -21.30 19.28 19.50
CA PRO A 280 -20.89 19.24 20.91
C PRO A 280 -19.41 18.87 21.12
N ILE A 281 -18.82 18.08 20.22
CA ILE A 281 -17.39 17.73 20.30
C ILE A 281 -16.52 18.93 19.90
N ARG A 282 -16.94 19.70 18.88
CA ARG A 282 -16.24 20.95 18.50
C ARG A 282 -16.21 21.95 19.65
N GLU A 283 -17.31 22.09 20.36
CA GLU A 283 -17.42 22.96 21.54
C GLU A 283 -16.56 22.48 22.70
N ALA A 284 -16.44 21.16 22.90
CA ALA A 284 -15.64 20.57 23.97
C ALA A 284 -14.12 20.61 23.71
N LEU A 285 -13.69 20.63 22.45
CA LEU A 285 -12.28 20.55 22.04
C LEU A 285 -11.82 21.76 21.20
N PRO A 286 -11.95 23.01 21.70
CA PRO A 286 -11.67 24.20 20.90
C PRO A 286 -10.18 24.33 20.52
N ALA A 287 -9.26 23.85 21.37
CA ALA A 287 -7.82 23.89 21.10
C ALA A 287 -7.45 22.92 19.97
N GLU A 288 -7.85 21.65 20.07
CA GLU A 288 -7.61 20.64 19.05
C GLU A 288 -8.28 21.04 17.72
N CYS A 289 -9.52 21.56 17.74
CA CYS A 289 -10.18 22.05 16.53
C CYS A 289 -9.45 23.23 15.88
N ALA A 290 -8.86 24.13 16.67
CA ALA A 290 -8.04 25.22 16.14
C ALA A 290 -6.77 24.71 15.46
N ASP A 291 -6.16 23.63 15.98
CA ASP A 291 -4.99 23.01 15.36
C ASP A 291 -5.35 22.29 14.05
N VAL A 292 -6.53 21.69 13.95
CA VAL A 292 -7.05 21.14 12.69
C VAL A 292 -7.27 22.27 11.67
N ALA A 293 -7.90 23.37 12.07
CA ALA A 293 -8.17 24.50 11.18
C ALA A 293 -6.89 25.18 10.65
N LYS A 294 -5.81 25.17 11.44
CA LYS A 294 -4.47 25.66 11.03
C LYS A 294 -3.70 24.65 10.16
N GLY A 295 -4.18 23.42 10.05
CA GLY A 295 -3.48 22.32 9.37
C GLY A 295 -2.28 21.75 10.13
N SER A 296 -2.06 22.15 11.39
CA SER A 296 -1.01 21.58 12.24
C SER A 296 -1.41 20.20 12.79
N LEU A 297 -2.72 19.92 12.85
CA LEU A 297 -3.27 18.60 13.13
C LEU A 297 -3.99 18.05 11.90
N THR A 298 -3.50 16.93 11.38
CA THR A 298 -4.10 16.16 10.29
C THR A 298 -4.11 14.68 10.68
N TRP A 299 -4.86 13.86 9.97
CA TRP A 299 -4.77 12.41 10.15
C TRP A 299 -3.35 11.87 9.94
N ASP A 300 -2.59 12.48 9.03
CA ASP A 300 -1.23 12.04 8.73
C ASP A 300 -0.24 12.46 9.83
N SER A 301 -0.40 13.66 10.42
CA SER A 301 0.42 14.08 11.55
C SER A 301 0.11 13.29 12.82
N LEU A 302 -1.18 13.01 13.09
CA LEU A 302 -1.61 12.14 14.19
C LEU A 302 -1.06 10.72 13.99
N GLY A 303 -1.23 10.15 12.80
CA GLY A 303 -0.73 8.83 12.46
C GLY A 303 0.80 8.73 12.56
N ALA A 304 1.53 9.75 12.13
CA ALA A 304 2.99 9.80 12.25
C ALA A 304 3.46 9.86 13.72
N LEU A 305 2.72 10.55 14.59
CA LEU A 305 2.99 10.61 16.03
C LEU A 305 2.79 9.25 16.71
N LEU A 306 1.74 8.52 16.30
CA LEU A 306 1.35 7.23 16.88
C LEU A 306 2.15 6.05 16.32
N ALA A 307 2.76 6.21 15.14
CA ALA A 307 3.47 5.15 14.49
C ALA A 307 4.78 4.80 15.21
N THR A 308 4.91 3.55 15.61
CA THR A 308 6.21 2.94 15.87
C THR A 308 7.05 3.01 14.58
N PRO A 309 8.38 3.22 14.64
CA PRO A 309 9.23 3.09 13.46
C PRO A 309 8.99 1.73 12.80
N VAL A 310 8.61 1.76 11.52
CA VAL A 310 8.46 0.59 10.64
C VAL A 310 9.53 0.69 9.58
#